data_AF-A0A2D6FB52-F1
#
_entry.id   AF-A0A2D6FB52-F1
#
_cell.length_a   1.000
_cell.length_b   1.000
_cell.length_c   1.000
_cell.angle_alpha   90.00
_cell.angle_beta   90.00
_cell.angle_gamma   90.00
#
_symmetry.space_group_name_H-M   'P 1'
#
loop_
_entity.id
_entity.type
_entity.pdbx_description
1 polymer ?
#
loop_
_entity_poly.entity_id
_entity_poly.type
_entity_poly.pdbx_seq_one_letter_code
_entity_poly.pdbx_strand_id
1 'polypeptide(L)' 'MEAVGGKVHSVDYCFGEFDVEFILEAPDDIAMASLSMAVGASGAVTNLRTTASIPTADAVAAAQKAKEITYRAPGQ' A
#
# COMPACT_ATOMS: atom_id res chain seq x y z
N MET A 1 8.71 -8.51 -10.19
CA MET A 1 7.59 -7.70 -10.71
C MET A 1 6.92 -8.37 -11.89
N GLU A 2 7.67 -8.83 -12.91
CA GLU A 2 7.14 -9.70 -13.96
C GLU A 2 6.46 -10.97 -13.42
N ALA A 3 7.02 -11.59 -12.37
CA ALA A 3 6.45 -12.78 -11.73
C ALA A 3 5.06 -12.57 -11.08
N VAL A 4 4.67 -11.32 -10.82
CA VAL A 4 3.37 -10.96 -10.20
C VAL A 4 2.50 -10.11 -11.14
N GLY A 5 2.96 -9.90 -12.39
CA GLY A 5 2.26 -9.06 -13.37
C GLY A 5 2.19 -7.57 -13.01
N GLY A 6 3.01 -7.10 -12.08
CA GLY A 6 3.00 -5.72 -11.60
C GLY A 6 4.00 -4.80 -12.30
N LYS A 7 3.84 -3.50 -12.06
CA LYS A 7 4.74 -2.42 -12.47
C LYS A 7 5.43 -1.76 -11.27
N VAL A 8 6.73 -1.51 -11.39
CA VAL A 8 7.47 -0.63 -10.47
C VAL A 8 7.40 0.79 -10.99
N HIS A 9 6.94 1.73 -10.17
CA HIS A 9 6.94 3.15 -10.49
C HIS A 9 8.23 3.83 -10.05
N SER A 10 8.67 3.56 -8.82
CA SER A 10 9.94 4.08 -8.30
C SER A 10 10.54 3.15 -7.24
N VAL A 11 11.86 3.28 -7.07
CA VAL A 11 12.64 2.66 -6.00
C VAL A 11 13.58 3.74 -5.48
N ASP A 12 13.34 4.17 -4.25
CA ASP A 12 13.99 5.34 -3.68
C ASP A 12 14.71 4.94 -2.39
N TYR A 13 15.97 5.37 -2.25
CA TYR A 13 16.69 5.24 -0.98
C TYR A 13 16.35 6.43 -0.09
N CYS A 14 15.97 6.14 1.14
CA CYS A 14 15.48 7.14 2.07
C CYS A 14 16.32 7.12 3.35
N PHE A 15 16.52 8.30 3.94
CA PHE A 15 17.03 8.40 5.31
C PHE A 15 15.84 8.43 6.27
N GLY A 16 15.84 7.57 7.30
CA GLY A 16 14.75 7.53 8.28
C GLY A 16 14.59 6.16 8.90
N GLU A 17 13.33 5.76 9.13
CA GLU A 17 12.97 4.45 9.70
C GLU A 17 13.22 3.28 8.72
N PHE A 18 13.16 3.57 7.41
CA PHE A 18 13.38 2.59 6.35
C PHE A 18 14.47 3.10 5.40
N ASP A 19 15.31 2.18 4.94
CA ASP A 19 16.40 2.49 4.01
C ASP A 19 15.92 2.61 2.55
N VAL A 20 14.80 1.97 2.21
CA VAL A 20 14.26 1.91 0.86
C VAL A 20 12.74 2.01 0.86
N GLU A 21 12.21 2.83 -0.05
CA GLU A 21 10.78 2.91 -0.37
C GLU A 21 10.55 2.42 -1.81
N PHE A 22 9.42 1.73 -2.00
CA PHE A 22 9.02 1.19 -3.29
C PHE A 22 7.60 1.64 -3.62
N ILE A 23 7.42 2.29 -4.78
CA ILE A 23 6.08 2.53 -5.33
C ILE A 23 5.82 1.47 -6.39
N LEU A 24 4.82 0.62 -6.10
CA LEU A 24 4.53 -0.61 -6.82
C LEU A 24 3.05 -0.62 -7.18
N GLU A 25 2.72 -1.07 -8.38
CA GLU A 25 1.36 -1.32 -8.85
C GLU A 25 1.25 -2.80 -9.23
N ALA A 26 0.31 -3.52 -8.63
CA ALA A 26 0.01 -4.90 -9.00
C ALA A 26 -1.41 -4.99 -9.59
N PRO A 27 -1.73 -6.07 -10.31
CA PRO A 27 -3.04 -6.22 -10.93
C PRO A 27 -4.20 -6.31 -9.92
N ASP A 28 -3.93 -6.80 -8.70
CA ASP A 28 -4.89 -6.88 -7.61
C ASP A 28 -4.20 -6.92 -6.23
N ASP A 29 -5.01 -6.84 -5.17
CA ASP A 29 -4.52 -6.85 -3.77
C ASP A 29 -3.88 -8.20 -3.38
N ILE A 30 -4.30 -9.32 -4.00
CA ILE A 30 -3.75 -10.65 -3.72
C ILE A 30 -2.32 -10.74 -4.27
N ALA A 31 -2.07 -10.18 -5.45
CA ALA A 31 -0.75 -10.05 -6.04
C ALA A 31 0.17 -9.19 -5.16
N MET A 32 -0.27 -8.02 -4.69
CA MET A 32 0.54 -7.22 -3.76
C MET A 32 0.78 -7.92 -2.41
N ALA A 33 -0.22 -8.58 -1.85
CA ALA A 33 -0.10 -9.31 -0.59
C ALA A 33 0.86 -10.49 -0.71
N SER A 34 0.78 -11.27 -1.81
CA SER A 34 1.69 -12.39 -2.06
C SER A 34 3.14 -11.93 -2.24
N LEU A 35 3.37 -10.80 -2.93
CA LEU A 35 4.68 -10.18 -3.03
C LEU A 35 5.20 -9.76 -1.64
N SER A 36 4.38 -9.08 -0.84
CA SER A 36 4.74 -8.65 0.51
C SER A 36 5.13 -9.84 1.40
N MET A 37 4.35 -10.93 1.35
CA MET A 37 4.66 -12.17 2.08
C MET A 37 5.96 -12.83 1.60
N ALA A 38 6.19 -12.90 0.28
CA ALA A 38 7.41 -13.48 -0.28
C ALA A 38 8.66 -12.67 0.11
N VAL A 39 8.58 -11.33 0.06
CA VAL A 39 9.65 -10.43 0.47
C VAL A 39 9.93 -10.57 1.96
N GLY A 40 8.89 -10.57 2.80
CA GLY A 40 9.03 -10.76 4.25
C GLY A 40 9.63 -12.13 4.62
N ALA A 41 9.30 -13.19 3.88
CA ALA A 41 9.83 -14.53 4.11
C ALA A 41 11.29 -14.72 3.60
N SER A 42 11.79 -13.83 2.76
CA SER A 42 13.13 -13.97 2.14
C SER A 42 14.30 -13.85 3.13
N GLY A 43 14.07 -13.27 4.30
CA GLY A 43 15.11 -12.92 5.27
C GLY A 43 16.01 -11.76 4.83
N ALA A 44 15.80 -11.19 3.64
CA ALA A 44 16.54 -10.04 3.14
C ALA A 44 16.04 -8.70 3.70
N VAL A 45 14.83 -8.68 4.28
CA VAL A 45 14.20 -7.47 4.83
C VAL A 45 13.83 -7.73 6.29
N THR A 46 14.35 -6.89 7.19
CA THR A 46 14.09 -7.01 8.63
C THR A 46 12.77 -6.37 9.05
N ASN A 47 12.38 -5.27 8.40
CA ASN A 47 11.16 -4.53 8.72
C ASN A 47 10.44 -4.12 7.42
N LEU A 48 9.30 -4.75 7.13
CA LEU A 48 8.52 -4.51 5.92
C LEU A 48 7.19 -3.87 6.28
N ARG A 49 6.89 -2.73 5.67
CA ARG A 49 5.59 -2.05 5.78
C ARG A 49 4.98 -1.87 4.40
N THR A 50 3.83 -2.48 4.18
CA THR A 50 3.07 -2.33 2.93
C THR A 50 1.83 -1.50 3.19
N THR A 51 1.70 -0.39 2.46
CA THR A 51 0.53 0.49 2.54
C THR A 51 -0.20 0.45 1.21
N ALA A 52 -1.48 0.10 1.22
CA ALA A 52 -2.30 0.18 0.02
C ALA A 52 -2.53 1.65 -0.36
N SER A 53 -2.12 2.02 -1.56
CA SER A 53 -2.42 3.34 -2.10
C SER A 53 -3.82 3.34 -2.69
N ILE A 54 -4.60 4.38 -2.40
CA ILE A 54 -5.90 4.58 -3.04
C ILE A 54 -5.72 5.46 -4.28
N PRO A 55 -6.37 5.13 -5.41
CA PRO A 55 -6.38 6.01 -6.57
C PRO A 55 -6.92 7.40 -6.21
N THR A 56 -6.35 8.45 -6.80
CA THR A 56 -6.79 9.83 -6.52
C THR A 56 -8.29 10.04 -6.79
N ALA A 57 -8.83 9.39 -7.82
CA ALA A 57 -10.25 9.44 -8.13
C ALA A 57 -11.12 8.86 -7.00
N ASP A 58 -10.71 7.72 -6.45
CA ASP A 58 -11.41 7.06 -5.35
C ASP A 58 -11.27 7.86 -4.05
N ALA A 59 -10.13 8.50 -3.82
CA ALA A 59 -9.94 9.43 -2.70
C ALA A 59 -10.92 10.61 -2.77
N VAL A 60 -11.15 11.18 -3.96
CA VAL A 60 -12.13 12.26 -4.17
C VAL A 60 -13.55 11.74 -3.95
N ALA A 61 -13.91 10.57 -4.48
CA ALA A 61 -15.22 9.96 -4.25
C ALA A 61 -15.46 9.66 -2.76
N ALA A 62 -14.44 9.14 -2.07
CA ALA A 62 -14.47 8.90 -0.62
C ALA A 62 -14.66 10.21 0.16
N ALA A 63 -13.98 11.29 -0.24
CA ALA A 63 -14.15 12.60 0.38
C ALA A 63 -15.55 13.20 0.17
N GLN A 64 -16.18 12.94 -0.98
CA GLN A 64 -17.58 13.33 -1.22
C GLN A 64 -18.53 12.54 -0.31
N LYS A 65 -18.39 11.21 -0.27
CA LYS A 65 -19.20 10.33 0.57
C LYS A 65 -19.05 10.62 2.06
N ALA A 66 -17.85 11.01 2.51
CA ALA A 66 -17.57 11.35 3.90
C ALA A 66 -18.48 12.47 4.44
N LYS A 67 -18.96 13.38 3.58
CA LYS A 67 -19.89 14.46 3.97
C LYS A 67 -21.24 13.95 4.44
N GLU A 68 -21.62 12.74 4.06
CA GLU A 68 -22.89 12.11 4.40
C GLU A 68 -22.79 11.26 5.67
N ILE A 69 -21.57 10.97 6.13
CA ILE A 69 -21.32 10.10 7.28
C ILE A 69 -21.40 10.94 8.57
N THR A 70 -22.44 10.72 9.37
CA THR A 70 -22.47 11.19 10.75
C THR A 70 -21.82 10.13 11.64
N TYR A 71 -20.55 10.33 12.02
CA TYR A 71 -19.88 9.44 12.96
C TYR A 71 -20.44 9.62 14.36
N ARG A 72 -21.00 8.55 14.93
CA ARG A 72 -21.40 8.48 16.34
C ARG A 72 -20.33 7.68 17.07
N ALA A 73 -19.70 8.29 18.07
CA ALA A 73 -18.66 7.62 18.84
C ALA A 73 -19.24 6.39 19.57
N PRO A 74 -18.48 5.29 19.69
CA PRO A 74 -18.89 4.15 20.48
C PRO A 74 -19.23 4.59 21.91
N GLY A 75 -20.46 4.33 22.36
CA GLY A 75 -20.94 4.68 23.71
C GLY A 75 -21.88 5.89 23.79
N GLN A 76 -22.26 6.52 22.67
CA GLN A 76 -23.37 7.49 22.60
C GLN A 76 -24.66 6.87 22.08
#